data_AF-A0A0N1AXD3-F1
#
_entry.id   AF-A0A0N1AXD3-F1
#
_cell.length_a   1.000
_cell.length_b   1.000
_cell.length_c   1.000
_cell.angle_alpha   90.00
_cell.angle_beta   90.00
_cell.angle_gamma   90.00
#
_symmetry.space_group_name_H-M   'P 1'
#
loop_
_entity.id
_entity.type
_entity.pdbx_description
1 polymer ?
#
loop_
_entity_poly.entity_id
_entity_poly.type
_entity_poly.pdbx_seq_one_letter_code
_entity_poly.pdbx_strand_id
1 'polypeptide(L)' 'MLDTVQVTANLSREVFEQLKSLAARRGIDANTALAQAIGTEALLADNVGPDDQVLIRKPDNRVSKVNFGS' A
#
# COMPACT_ATOMS: atom_id res chain seq x y z
N MET A 1 4.09 -2.86 24.73
CA MET A 1 5.04 -1.95 24.08
C MET A 1 4.87 -2.12 22.58
N LEU A 2 4.80 -1.03 21.81
CA LEU A 2 4.82 -1.12 20.35
C LEU A 2 6.26 -1.46 19.95
N ASP A 3 6.46 -2.67 19.42
CA ASP A 3 7.76 -3.14 18.95
C ASP A 3 7.99 -2.61 17.53
N THR A 4 8.64 -1.45 17.43
CA THR A 4 8.91 -0.79 16.14
C THR A 4 10.41 -0.80 15.84
N VAL A 5 10.78 -1.19 14.62
CA VAL A 5 12.16 -1.19 14.13
C VAL A 5 12.34 -0.08 13.10
N GLN A 6 13.41 0.71 13.23
CA GLN A 6 13.76 1.73 12.24
C GLN A 6 14.43 1.08 11.03
N VAL A 7 13.94 1.42 9.83
CA VAL A 7 14.50 0.95 8.56
C VAL A 7 14.93 2.12 7.70
N THR A 8 16.01 1.93 6.94
CA THR A 8 16.49 2.89 5.93
C THR A 8 16.45 2.21 4.57
N ALA A 9 15.84 2.87 3.59
CA ALA A 9 15.71 2.35 2.22
C ALA A 9 16.18 3.39 1.21
N ASN A 10 16.81 2.93 0.13
CA ASN A 10 17.16 3.76 -1.00
C ASN A 10 16.03 3.70 -2.04
N LEU A 11 15.43 4.84 -2.33
CA LEU A 11 14.39 4.97 -3.35
C LEU A 11 14.95 5.70 -4.56
N SER A 12 14.47 5.35 -5.75
CA SER A 12 14.69 6.22 -6.91
C SER A 12 13.98 7.55 -6.68
N ARG A 13 14.51 8.63 -7.26
CA ARG A 13 13.92 9.97 -7.12
C ARG A 13 12.47 10.00 -7.58
N GLU A 14 12.14 9.30 -8.66
CA GLU A 14 10.78 9.22 -9.19
C GLU A 14 9.81 8.59 -8.17
N VAL A 15 10.17 7.43 -7.62
CA VAL A 15 9.33 6.73 -6.63
C VAL A 15 9.16 7.58 -5.37
N PHE A 16 10.20 8.30 -4.95
CA PHE A 16 10.11 9.21 -3.82
C PHE A 16 9.10 10.34 -4.03
N GLU A 17 9.07 10.94 -5.23
CA GLU A 17 8.08 11.99 -5.55
C GLU A 17 6.66 11.43 -5.69
N GLN A 18 6.51 10.21 -6.23
CA GLN A 18 5.22 9.52 -6.26
C GLN A 18 4.70 9.24 -4.85
N LEU A 19 5.56 8.77 -3.93
CA LEU A 19 5.21 8.55 -2.53
C LEU A 19 4.77 9.84 -1.84
N LYS A 20 5.49 10.94 -2.04
CA LYS A 20 5.10 12.26 -1.52
C LYS A 20 3.75 12.72 -2.08
N SER A 21 3.52 12.56 -3.38
CA SER A 21 2.24 12.93 -4.01
C SER A 21 1.09 12.10 -3.45
N LEU A 22 1.30 10.80 -3.26
CA LEU A 22 0.32 9.89 -2.67
C LEU A 22 -0.02 10.29 -1.23
N ALA A 23 1.00 10.54 -0.42
CA ALA A 23 0.85 10.97 0.97
C ALA A 23 0.07 12.29 1.07
N ALA A 24 0.43 13.27 0.24
CA ALA A 24 -0.26 14.56 0.17
C ALA A 24 -1.75 14.43 -0.21
N ARG A 25 -2.08 13.60 -1.20
CA ARG A 25 -3.48 13.34 -1.60
C ARG A 25 -4.30 12.69 -0.49
N ARG A 26 -3.65 11.93 0.40
CA ARG A 26 -4.29 11.22 1.52
C ARG A 26 -4.26 12.03 2.83
N GLY A 27 -3.59 13.18 2.85
CA GLY A 27 -3.45 14.01 4.06
C GLY A 27 -2.61 13.34 5.17
N ILE A 28 -1.71 12.43 4.81
CA ILE A 28 -0.82 11.70 5.74
C ILE A 28 0.64 11.97 5.36
N ASP A 29 1.58 11.61 6.25
CA ASP A 29 3.01 11.68 5.93
C ASP A 29 3.46 10.49 5.06
N ALA A 30 4.59 10.69 4.39
CA ALA A 30 5.16 9.70 3.45
C ALA A 30 5.55 8.38 4.13
N ASN A 31 6.00 8.41 5.39
CA ASN A 31 6.38 7.18 6.11
C ASN A 31 5.15 6.37 6.47
N THR A 32 4.05 7.02 6.89
CA THR A 32 2.77 6.36 7.12
C THR A 32 2.22 5.76 5.83
N ALA A 33 2.29 6.48 4.71
CA ALA A 33 1.87 5.96 3.40
C ALA A 33 2.70 4.72 2.99
N LEU A 34 4.02 4.76 3.21
CA LEU A 34 4.92 3.64 2.92
C LEU A 34 4.64 2.43 3.81
N ALA A 35 4.46 2.64 5.12
CA ALA A 35 4.14 1.57 6.06
C ALA A 35 2.80 0.89 5.72
N GLN A 36 1.79 1.67 5.33
CA GLN A 36 0.51 1.12 4.88
C GLN A 36 0.65 0.31 3.58
N ALA A 37 1.47 0.77 2.62
CA ALA A 37 1.72 0.05 1.38
C ALA A 37 2.40 -1.30 1.65
N ILE A 38 3.43 -1.33 2.51
CA ILE A 38 4.12 -2.57 2.92
C ILE A 38 3.15 -3.52 3.62
N GLY A 39 2.34 -3.01 4.57
CA GLY A 39 1.35 -3.82 5.26
C GLY A 39 0.27 -4.37 4.32
N THR A 40 -0.13 -3.60 3.31
CA THR A 40 -1.08 -4.06 2.29
C THR A 40 -0.46 -5.16 1.44
N GLU A 41 0.79 -5.00 0.99
CA GLU A 41 1.49 -6.00 0.18
C GLU A 41 1.67 -7.32 0.95
N ALA A 42 2.03 -7.25 2.24
CA ALA A 42 2.11 -8.42 3.11
C ALA A 42 0.75 -9.13 3.24
N LEU A 43 -0.33 -8.37 3.48
CA LEU A 43 -1.69 -8.94 3.55
C LEU A 43 -2.10 -9.60 2.23
N LEU A 44 -1.73 -9.01 1.09
CA LEU A 44 -1.99 -9.59 -0.21
C LEU A 44 -1.18 -10.88 -0.40
N ALA A 45 0.13 -10.85 -0.17
CA ALA A 45 0.99 -12.03 -0.30
C ALA A 45 0.54 -13.20 0.60
N ASP A 46 0.06 -12.91 1.81
CA ASP A 46 -0.39 -13.92 2.76
C ASP A 46 -1.79 -14.49 2.43
N ASN A 47 -2.63 -13.76 1.68
CA ASN A 47 -4.05 -14.11 1.49
C ASN A 47 -4.50 -14.21 0.03
N VAL A 48 -3.63 -13.94 -0.95
CA VAL A 48 -3.97 -13.84 -2.37
C VAL A 48 -2.96 -14.68 -3.16
N GLY A 49 -3.42 -15.84 -3.64
CA GLY A 49 -2.69 -16.64 -4.63
C GLY A 49 -2.64 -15.93 -6.01
N PRO A 50 -1.82 -16.42 -6.95
CA PRO A 50 -1.62 -15.79 -8.26
C PRO A 50 -2.91 -15.60 -9.11
N ASP A 51 -4.02 -16.25 -8.74
CA ASP A 51 -5.32 -16.14 -9.41
C ASP A 51 -6.42 -15.48 -8.54
N ASP A 52 -6.08 -15.05 -7.33
CA ASP A 52 -7.07 -14.52 -6.38
C ASP A 52 -7.45 -13.08 -6.70
N GLN A 53 -8.74 -12.79 -6.54
CA GLN A 53 -9.34 -11.51 -6.88
C GLN A 53 -9.60 -10.69 -5.63
N VAL A 54 -9.01 -9.49 -5.56
CA VAL A 54 -9.22 -8.59 -4.44
C VAL A 54 -10.37 -7.64 -4.75
N LEU A 55 -11.42 -7.76 -3.95
CA LEU A 55 -12.59 -6.88 -3.99
C LEU A 55 -12.43 -5.78 -2.96
N ILE A 56 -12.13 -4.57 -3.42
CA ILE A 56 -12.04 -3.40 -2.55
C ILE A 56 -13.43 -2.77 -2.44
N ARG A 57 -14.06 -2.87 -1.27
CA ARG A 57 -15.32 -2.18 -0.98
C ARG A 57 -15.04 -0.72 -0.62
N LYS A 58 -15.61 0.20 -1.39
CA LYS A 58 -15.56 1.64 -1.15
C LYS A 58 -16.60 2.06 -0.10
N PRO A 59 -16.45 3.24 0.53
CA PRO A 59 -17.38 3.75 1.53
C PRO A 59 -18.82 3.94 1.03
N ASP A 60 -18.99 4.10 -0.29
CA ASP A 60 -20.29 4.18 -0.97
C ASP A 60 -20.89 2.81 -1.31
N ASN A 61 -20.35 1.75 -0.71
CA ASN A 61 -20.73 0.35 -0.91
C ASN A 61 -20.46 -0.18 -2.34
N ARG A 62 -19.78 0.58 -3.20
CA ARG A 62 -19.32 0.09 -4.50
C ARG A 62 -18.13 -0.83 -4.32
N VAL A 63 -18.03 -1.86 -5.14
CA VAL A 63 -16.89 -2.76 -5.14
C VAL A 63 -16.01 -2.46 -6.35
N SER A 64 -14.74 -2.17 -6.11
CA SER A 64 -13.72 -2.07 -7.15
C SER A 64 -12.93 -3.36 -7.19
N LYS A 65 -12.85 -3.95 -8.39
CA LYS A 65 -12.09 -5.17 -8.66
C LYS A 65 -10.66 -4.79 -9.03
N VAL A 66 -9.69 -5.37 -8.32
CA VAL A 66 -8.28 -5.29 -8.69
C VAL A 66 -7.86 -6.67 -9.17
N ASN A 67 -7.48 -6.76 -10.44
CA ASN A 67 -6.89 -7.95 -11.02
C ASN A 67 -5.37 -7.83 -10.93
N PHE A 68 -4.74 -8.75 -10.21
CA PHE A 68 -3.29 -8.95 -10.31
C PHE A 68 -3.09 -9.94 -11.45
N GLY A 69 -2.78 -9.44 -12.65
CA GLY A 69 -2.50 -10.27 -13.81
C GLY A 69 -1.04 -10.72 -13.81
N SER A 70 -0.81 -11.97 -14.24
CA SER A 70 0.50 -12.56 -14.51
C SER A 70 1.30 -11.81 -15.58
#